data_AF-A0A1D1ZYH3-F1
#
_entry.id   AF-A0A1D1ZYH3-F1
#
_cell.length_a   1.000
_cell.length_b   1.000
_cell.length_c   1.000
_cell.angle_alpha   90.00
_cell.angle_beta   90.00
_cell.angle_gamma   90.00
#
_symmetry.space_group_name_H-M   'P 1'
#
loop_
_entity.id
_entity.type
_entity.pdbx_description
1 polymer ?
#
loop_
_entity_poly.entity_id
_entity_poly.type
_entity_poly.pdbx_seq_one_letter_code
_entity_poly.pdbx_strand_id
1 'polypeptide(L)'
;MVHSPLRRAADTAAIVWGERAGPKHALHDLRELDLHSWEGALKTEAAARDPGAYAAWKDRPAAFQLDGRRPVCDLWRRARSVWRALLDPGGALRGSLGPAQGAPSVLLVAHQGMNKALISTALGLEEDAFRSLPQANSAYTCLDIGLGQQPGIHSVTVVCLNQGPIHNILAGISTTTSGLLVLLARAADADEQERTAAAVAQALGLEGPSWQTPQASEDAADLPGSILSLAATDDGPTLVCLDAGGVEALLHACLGTRPEAVRWARQPGTLTVLQFEAKGDAMRPVVHCANCVLQG
;
A
#
# COMPACT_ATOMS: atom_id res chain seq x y z
N MET A 1 -9.07 -19.72 -2.17
CA MET A 1 -9.35 -18.27 -2.13
C MET A 1 -10.31 -17.95 -1.01
N VAL A 2 -10.16 -16.78 -0.39
CA VAL A 2 -11.11 -16.23 0.58
C VAL A 2 -11.56 -14.85 0.09
N HIS A 3 -12.83 -14.54 0.19
CA HIS A 3 -13.36 -13.26 -0.31
C HIS A 3 -14.43 -12.68 0.61
N SER A 4 -14.66 -11.38 0.49
CA SER A 4 -15.81 -10.71 1.11
C SER A 4 -17.14 -11.27 0.58
N PRO A 5 -18.20 -11.36 1.41
CA PRO A 5 -19.52 -11.78 0.97
C PRO A 5 -20.25 -10.73 0.11
N LEU A 6 -19.80 -9.47 0.11
CA LEU A 6 -20.42 -8.41 -0.69
C LEU A 6 -20.23 -8.67 -2.19
N ARG A 7 -21.32 -8.53 -2.96
CA ARG A 7 -21.42 -8.90 -4.39
C ARG A 7 -20.24 -8.41 -5.24
N ARG A 8 -19.87 -7.12 -5.13
CA ARG A 8 -18.73 -6.57 -5.90
C ARG A 8 -17.41 -7.32 -5.70
N ALA A 9 -17.14 -7.81 -4.48
CA ALA A 9 -15.93 -8.57 -4.19
C ALA A 9 -16.08 -10.04 -4.62
N ALA A 10 -17.28 -10.61 -4.46
CA ALA A 10 -17.59 -11.97 -4.91
C ALA A 10 -17.51 -12.10 -6.44
N ASP A 11 -18.03 -11.12 -7.18
CA ASP A 11 -17.98 -11.06 -8.64
C ASP A 11 -16.52 -10.94 -9.13
N THR A 12 -15.73 -10.02 -8.55
CA THR A 12 -14.29 -9.92 -8.83
C THR A 12 -13.55 -11.21 -8.50
N ALA A 13 -13.85 -11.82 -7.36
CA ALA A 13 -13.28 -13.10 -6.97
C ALA A 13 -13.60 -14.20 -7.98
N ALA A 14 -14.83 -14.28 -8.48
CA ALA A 14 -15.22 -15.24 -9.51
C ALA A 14 -14.45 -15.03 -10.82
N ILE A 15 -14.32 -13.77 -11.28
CA ILE A 15 -13.57 -13.43 -12.49
C ILE A 15 -12.10 -13.81 -12.35
N VAL A 16 -11.44 -13.37 -11.28
CA VAL A 16 -10.01 -13.62 -11.06
C VAL A 16 -9.74 -15.11 -10.85
N TRP A 17 -10.63 -15.82 -10.15
CA TRP A 17 -10.49 -17.25 -9.92
C TRP A 17 -10.65 -18.07 -11.20
N GLY A 18 -11.55 -17.65 -12.11
CA GLY A 18 -11.81 -18.33 -13.37
C GLY A 18 -12.18 -19.79 -13.14
N GLU A 19 -11.58 -20.68 -13.94
CA GLU A 19 -11.84 -22.13 -13.89
C GLU A 19 -10.94 -22.89 -12.89
N ARG A 20 -10.16 -22.18 -12.06
CA ARG A 20 -9.24 -22.83 -11.12
C ARG A 20 -10.00 -23.72 -10.13
N ALA A 21 -9.49 -24.92 -9.92
CA ALA A 21 -9.97 -25.80 -8.86
C ALA A 21 -9.52 -25.28 -7.48
N GLY A 22 -10.26 -25.68 -6.44
CA GLY A 22 -9.88 -25.44 -5.05
C GLY A 22 -10.93 -24.72 -4.22
N PRO A 23 -10.69 -24.61 -2.91
CA PRO A 23 -11.65 -24.09 -1.96
C PRO A 23 -11.87 -22.57 -2.15
N LYS A 24 -13.14 -22.17 -2.06
CA LYS A 24 -13.59 -20.77 -2.08
C LYS A 24 -14.40 -20.51 -0.81
N HIS A 25 -13.98 -19.54 -0.02
CA HIS A 25 -14.65 -19.19 1.23
C HIS A 25 -15.10 -17.73 1.23
N ALA A 26 -16.38 -17.49 1.49
CA ALA A 26 -16.86 -16.17 1.85
C ALA A 26 -16.58 -15.95 3.35
N LEU A 27 -15.83 -14.91 3.70
CA LEU A 27 -15.51 -14.56 5.08
C LEU A 27 -16.12 -13.20 5.42
N HIS A 28 -17.07 -13.18 6.35
CA HIS A 28 -17.81 -11.97 6.71
C HIS A 28 -16.90 -10.82 7.16
N ASP A 29 -15.83 -11.12 7.89
CA ASP A 29 -14.89 -10.10 8.38
C ASP A 29 -14.15 -9.35 7.26
N LEU A 30 -14.13 -9.87 6.03
CA LEU A 30 -13.56 -9.19 4.85
C LEU A 30 -14.46 -8.10 4.25
N ARG A 31 -15.68 -7.88 4.75
CA ARG A 31 -16.57 -6.81 4.26
C ARG A 31 -15.93 -5.43 4.43
N GLU A 32 -16.41 -4.44 3.67
CA GLU A 32 -15.85 -3.08 3.74
C GLU A 32 -16.09 -2.44 5.13
N LEU A 33 -15.41 -1.32 5.38
CA LEU A 33 -15.70 -0.39 6.44
C LEU A 33 -17.19 -0.05 6.49
N ASP A 34 -17.79 -0.18 7.68
CA ASP A 34 -19.17 0.23 7.91
C ASP A 34 -19.18 1.71 8.28
N LEU A 35 -19.92 2.51 7.50
CA LEU A 35 -20.13 3.92 7.79
C LEU A 35 -21.57 4.20 8.23
N HIS A 36 -22.34 3.15 8.55
CA HIS A 36 -23.63 3.25 9.26
C HIS A 36 -24.56 4.33 8.71
N SER A 37 -24.93 5.35 9.49
CA SER A 37 -25.82 6.44 9.06
C SER A 37 -25.34 7.23 7.84
N TRP A 38 -24.08 7.10 7.44
CA TRP A 38 -23.50 7.71 6.23
C TRP A 38 -23.48 6.76 5.03
N GLU A 39 -23.88 5.50 5.17
CA GLU A 39 -23.97 4.59 4.02
C GLU A 39 -25.01 5.09 3.01
N GLY A 40 -24.60 5.10 1.73
CA GLY A 40 -25.42 5.64 0.64
C GLY A 40 -25.42 7.16 0.50
N ALA A 41 -24.85 7.91 1.46
CA ALA A 41 -24.71 9.36 1.36
C ALA A 41 -23.54 9.75 0.44
N LEU A 42 -23.73 10.81 -0.33
CA LEU A 42 -22.64 11.49 -1.03
C LEU A 42 -21.71 12.16 -0.02
N LYS A 43 -20.45 12.37 -0.39
CA LYS A 43 -19.48 13.11 0.45
C LYS A 43 -19.97 14.51 0.81
N THR A 44 -20.64 15.19 -0.13
CA THR A 44 -21.23 16.52 0.07
C THR A 44 -22.39 16.48 1.05
N GLU A 45 -23.21 15.42 1.02
CA GLU A 45 -24.31 15.24 1.96
C GLU A 45 -23.80 14.93 3.37
N ALA A 46 -22.81 14.03 3.51
CA ALA A 46 -22.19 13.74 4.80
C ALA A 46 -21.55 15.00 5.41
N ALA A 47 -20.82 15.78 4.59
CA ALA A 47 -20.23 17.05 5.00
C ALA A 47 -21.27 18.10 5.41
N ALA A 48 -22.42 18.14 4.73
CA ALA A 48 -23.51 19.06 5.08
C ALA A 48 -24.27 18.64 6.34
N ARG A 49 -24.47 17.32 6.54
CA ARG A 49 -25.17 16.76 7.72
C ARG A 49 -24.40 17.00 9.01
N ASP A 50 -23.10 16.72 9.00
CA ASP A 50 -22.23 16.96 10.17
C ASP A 50 -20.81 17.36 9.70
N PRO A 51 -20.57 18.67 9.53
CA PRO A 51 -19.28 19.19 9.09
C PRO A 51 -18.14 18.82 10.03
N GLY A 52 -18.40 18.79 11.34
CA GLY A 52 -17.40 18.48 12.37
C GLY A 52 -16.97 17.03 12.33
N ALA A 53 -17.93 16.10 12.29
CA ALA A 53 -17.66 14.68 12.12
C ALA A 53 -16.99 14.39 10.78
N TYR A 54 -17.39 15.06 9.70
CA TYR A 54 -16.76 14.89 8.39
C TYR A 54 -15.31 15.38 8.37
N ALA A 55 -15.03 16.52 9.00
CA ALA A 55 -13.66 17.00 9.20
C ALA A 55 -12.83 16.01 10.02
N ALA A 56 -13.38 15.46 11.11
CA ALA A 56 -12.72 14.44 11.91
C ALA A 56 -12.47 13.14 11.14
N TRP A 57 -13.41 12.69 10.30
CA TRP A 57 -13.23 11.54 9.40
C TRP A 57 -12.09 11.74 8.39
N LYS A 58 -11.97 12.96 7.87
CA LYS A 58 -10.91 13.34 6.92
C LYS A 58 -9.56 13.39 7.61
N ASP A 59 -9.48 14.04 8.77
CA ASP A 59 -8.22 14.35 9.45
C ASP A 59 -7.74 13.21 10.36
N ARG A 60 -8.60 12.70 11.23
CA ARG A 60 -8.28 11.73 12.30
C ARG A 60 -9.20 10.50 12.23
N PRO A 61 -9.12 9.70 11.14
CA PRO A 61 -10.01 8.56 10.95
C PRO A 61 -9.91 7.49 12.07
N ALA A 62 -8.75 7.35 12.74
CA ALA A 62 -8.59 6.45 13.89
C ALA A 62 -9.39 6.90 15.13
N ALA A 63 -9.51 8.21 15.35
CA ALA A 63 -10.27 8.78 16.46
C ALA A 63 -11.75 9.04 16.11
N PHE A 64 -12.10 8.97 14.83
CA PHE A 64 -13.44 9.22 14.33
C PHE A 64 -14.47 8.26 14.92
N GLN A 65 -15.60 8.83 15.33
CA GLN A 65 -16.75 8.10 15.83
C GLN A 65 -17.99 8.44 15.00
N LEU A 66 -18.81 7.42 14.75
CA LEU A 66 -20.09 7.56 14.06
C LEU A 66 -21.09 6.60 14.69
N ASP A 67 -22.26 7.11 15.07
CA ASP A 67 -23.32 6.34 15.73
C ASP A 67 -22.82 5.55 16.98
N GLY A 68 -21.93 6.16 17.76
CA GLY A 68 -21.32 5.55 18.94
C GLY A 68 -20.28 4.45 18.66
N ARG A 69 -19.87 4.27 17.40
CA ARG A 69 -18.90 3.26 16.95
C ARG A 69 -17.61 3.91 16.46
N ARG A 70 -16.55 3.13 16.35
CA ARG A 70 -15.24 3.55 15.80
C ARG A 70 -14.91 2.75 14.55
N PRO A 71 -15.37 3.19 13.37
CA PRO A 71 -15.28 2.40 12.14
C PRO A 71 -13.88 1.87 11.83
N VAL A 72 -12.83 2.71 11.95
CA VAL A 72 -11.44 2.30 11.64
C VAL A 72 -10.90 1.31 12.66
N CYS A 73 -11.13 1.51 13.96
CA CYS A 73 -10.73 0.54 14.98
C CYS A 73 -11.42 -0.82 14.76
N ASP A 74 -12.71 -0.81 14.41
CA ASP A 74 -13.44 -2.03 14.09
C ASP A 74 -12.88 -2.75 12.86
N LEU A 75 -12.43 -1.99 11.86
CA LEU A 75 -11.77 -2.52 10.66
C LEU A 75 -10.41 -3.18 11.00
N TRP A 76 -9.59 -2.55 11.85
CA TRP A 76 -8.32 -3.12 12.32
C TRP A 76 -8.53 -4.40 13.13
N ARG A 77 -9.52 -4.39 14.03
CA ARG A 77 -9.90 -5.57 14.82
C ARG A 77 -10.30 -6.73 13.89
N ARG A 78 -11.11 -6.47 12.86
CA ARG A 78 -11.48 -7.49 11.86
C ARG A 78 -10.27 -7.97 11.05
N ALA A 79 -9.36 -7.09 10.65
CA ALA A 79 -8.15 -7.49 9.95
C ALA A 79 -7.29 -8.46 10.78
N ARG A 80 -7.08 -8.15 12.06
CA ARG A 80 -6.35 -9.03 13.00
C ARG A 80 -7.07 -10.38 13.18
N SER A 81 -8.41 -10.38 13.22
CA SER A 81 -9.23 -11.61 13.27
C SER A 81 -9.01 -12.49 12.03
N VAL A 82 -9.03 -11.88 10.83
CA VAL A 82 -8.77 -12.57 9.56
C VAL A 82 -7.37 -13.20 9.54
N TRP A 83 -6.34 -12.46 9.94
CA TRP A 83 -4.97 -13.00 10.00
C TRP A 83 -4.87 -14.19 10.95
N ARG A 84 -5.47 -14.12 12.14
CA ARG A 84 -5.51 -15.26 13.08
C ARG A 84 -6.19 -16.48 12.45
N ALA A 85 -7.33 -16.29 11.79
CA ALA A 85 -8.05 -17.40 11.14
C ALA A 85 -7.26 -18.02 9.97
N LEU A 86 -6.49 -17.22 9.24
CA LEU A 86 -5.68 -17.67 8.10
C LEU A 86 -4.38 -18.35 8.51
N LEU A 87 -3.79 -17.95 9.63
CA LEU A 87 -2.47 -18.40 10.09
C LEU A 87 -2.53 -19.46 11.18
N ASP A 88 -3.67 -19.66 11.84
CA ASP A 88 -3.86 -20.70 12.85
C ASP A 88 -3.72 -22.10 12.24
N PRO A 89 -2.66 -22.87 12.54
CA PRO A 89 -2.44 -24.19 11.96
C PRO A 89 -3.52 -25.21 12.34
N GLY A 90 -4.19 -25.01 13.48
CA GLY A 90 -5.32 -25.84 13.92
C GLY A 90 -6.69 -25.29 13.49
N GLY A 91 -6.73 -24.13 12.83
CA GLY A 91 -7.95 -23.42 12.51
C GLY A 91 -8.70 -24.03 11.33
N ALA A 92 -10.04 -24.05 11.42
CA ALA A 92 -10.90 -24.62 10.39
C ALA A 92 -10.71 -23.97 9.00
N LEU A 93 -10.53 -22.64 8.95
CA LEU A 93 -10.29 -21.93 7.70
C LEU A 93 -8.94 -22.30 7.09
N ARG A 94 -7.88 -22.36 7.89
CA ARG A 94 -6.56 -22.79 7.40
C ARG A 94 -6.58 -24.23 6.92
N GLY A 95 -7.21 -25.13 7.68
CA GLY A 95 -7.37 -26.53 7.28
C GLY A 95 -8.19 -26.71 6.00
N SER A 96 -9.22 -25.90 5.77
CA SER A 96 -10.06 -25.98 4.58
C SER A 96 -9.41 -25.44 3.31
N LEU A 97 -8.34 -24.64 3.43
CA LEU A 97 -7.56 -24.15 2.28
C LEU A 97 -6.68 -25.24 1.63
N GLY A 98 -6.70 -26.47 2.18
CA GLY A 98 -6.05 -27.66 1.64
C GLY A 98 -4.65 -27.91 2.22
N PRO A 99 -4.13 -29.14 2.09
CA PRO A 99 -2.79 -29.47 2.56
C PRO A 99 -1.75 -28.66 1.77
N ALA A 100 -0.75 -28.14 2.49
CA ALA A 100 0.40 -27.43 1.94
C ALA A 100 1.32 -28.41 1.18
N GLN A 101 0.96 -28.78 -0.05
CA GLN A 101 1.94 -29.33 -0.99
C GLN A 101 2.72 -28.14 -1.56
N GLY A 102 3.70 -27.65 -0.79
CA GLY A 102 4.44 -26.40 -1.07
C GLY A 102 4.02 -25.22 -0.18
N ALA A 103 4.45 -24.00 -0.51
CA ALA A 103 4.02 -22.79 0.20
C ALA A 103 2.62 -22.37 -0.32
N PRO A 104 1.54 -22.51 0.48
CA PRO A 104 0.20 -22.24 -0.02
C PRO A 104 -0.03 -20.74 -0.19
N SER A 105 -0.19 -20.29 -1.44
CA SER A 105 -0.64 -18.92 -1.74
C SER A 105 -2.14 -18.79 -1.52
N VAL A 106 -2.56 -17.80 -0.72
CA VAL A 106 -3.98 -17.52 -0.48
C VAL A 106 -4.35 -16.20 -1.14
N LEU A 107 -5.25 -16.26 -2.12
CA LEU A 107 -5.88 -15.07 -2.68
C LEU A 107 -6.97 -14.56 -1.74
N LEU A 108 -6.84 -13.30 -1.30
CA LEU A 108 -7.85 -12.54 -0.57
C LEU A 108 -8.48 -11.48 -1.47
N VAL A 109 -9.81 -11.46 -1.56
CA VAL A 109 -10.54 -10.44 -2.33
C VAL A 109 -11.49 -9.67 -1.42
N ALA A 110 -11.18 -8.41 -1.15
CA ALA A 110 -11.95 -7.56 -0.24
C ALA A 110 -12.19 -6.16 -0.82
N HIS A 111 -11.92 -5.11 -0.05
CA HIS A 111 -12.28 -3.72 -0.39
C HIS A 111 -11.17 -2.76 0.02
N GLN A 112 -11.26 -1.50 -0.41
CA GLN A 112 -10.21 -0.52 -0.18
C GLN A 112 -9.86 -0.36 1.30
N GLY A 113 -10.86 -0.16 2.16
CA GLY A 113 -10.65 0.00 3.60
C GLY A 113 -10.14 -1.29 4.25
N MET A 114 -10.75 -2.42 3.91
CA MET A 114 -10.35 -3.72 4.45
C MET A 114 -8.91 -4.10 4.04
N ASN A 115 -8.52 -3.89 2.78
CA ASN A 115 -7.17 -4.18 2.29
C ASN A 115 -6.13 -3.32 3.01
N LYS A 116 -6.42 -2.03 3.23
CA LYS A 116 -5.60 -1.16 4.07
C LYS A 116 -5.36 -1.76 5.43
N ALA A 117 -6.43 -2.15 6.13
CA ALA A 117 -6.31 -2.72 7.46
C ALA A 117 -5.55 -4.06 7.46
N LEU A 118 -5.78 -4.94 6.48
CA LEU A 118 -5.03 -6.20 6.34
C LEU A 118 -3.54 -5.95 6.17
N ILE A 119 -3.16 -5.08 5.24
CA ILE A 119 -1.77 -4.75 4.97
C ILE A 119 -1.15 -4.06 6.18
N SER A 120 -1.77 -2.99 6.70
CA SER A 120 -1.28 -2.26 7.87
C SER A 120 -1.06 -3.18 9.07
N THR A 121 -2.02 -4.04 9.40
CA THR A 121 -1.87 -4.95 10.56
C THR A 121 -0.83 -6.03 10.34
N ALA A 122 -0.60 -6.48 9.09
CA ALA A 122 0.50 -7.38 8.77
C ALA A 122 1.87 -6.70 8.97
N LEU A 123 1.96 -5.40 8.64
CA LEU A 123 3.18 -4.60 8.81
C LEU A 123 3.38 -4.08 10.25
N GLY A 124 2.46 -4.40 11.17
CA GLY A 124 2.51 -3.90 12.56
C GLY A 124 2.11 -2.42 12.71
N LEU A 125 1.40 -1.86 11.74
CA LEU A 125 0.91 -0.48 11.76
C LEU A 125 -0.45 -0.38 12.46
N GLU A 126 -0.61 0.64 13.30
CA GLU A 126 -1.86 0.94 14.01
C GLU A 126 -2.82 1.79 13.16
N GLU A 127 -4.01 2.07 13.69
CA GLU A 127 -5.13 2.69 12.97
C GLU A 127 -4.80 4.06 12.35
N ASP A 128 -3.84 4.79 12.91
CA ASP A 128 -3.40 6.08 12.38
C ASP A 128 -2.82 5.96 10.97
N ALA A 129 -2.36 4.77 10.56
CA ALA A 129 -1.87 4.47 9.21
C ALA A 129 -2.99 4.38 8.14
N PHE A 130 -4.27 4.56 8.47
CA PHE A 130 -5.40 4.35 7.54
C PHE A 130 -5.34 5.14 6.22
N ARG A 131 -4.72 6.32 6.18
CA ARG A 131 -4.50 7.08 4.94
C ARG A 131 -3.12 6.87 4.31
N SER A 132 -2.24 6.09 4.93
CA SER A 132 -0.85 5.96 4.49
C SER A 132 -0.64 4.93 3.38
N LEU A 133 -1.60 4.02 3.13
CA LEU A 133 -1.49 2.96 2.13
C LEU A 133 -2.74 2.93 1.22
N PRO A 134 -2.96 3.90 0.32
CA PRO A 134 -4.09 3.85 -0.60
C PRO A 134 -4.08 2.55 -1.41
N GLN A 135 -5.28 2.09 -1.80
CA GLN A 135 -5.46 0.89 -2.61
C GLN A 135 -6.31 1.29 -3.80
N ALA A 136 -5.75 1.12 -5.00
CA ALA A 136 -6.41 1.45 -6.25
C ALA A 136 -7.40 0.33 -6.65
N ASN A 137 -8.37 0.66 -7.49
CA ASN A 137 -9.33 -0.32 -7.97
C ASN A 137 -8.62 -1.42 -8.77
N SER A 138 -8.92 -2.68 -8.45
CA SER A 138 -8.36 -3.87 -9.09
C SER A 138 -6.83 -4.00 -9.00
N ALA A 139 -6.17 -3.17 -8.20
CA ALA A 139 -4.77 -3.38 -7.86
C ALA A 139 -4.63 -4.50 -6.83
N TYR A 140 -3.45 -5.12 -6.77
CA TYR A 140 -3.14 -6.20 -5.84
C TYR A 140 -1.89 -5.92 -5.03
N THR A 141 -1.82 -6.53 -3.85
CA THR A 141 -0.67 -6.49 -2.95
C THR A 141 -0.28 -7.93 -2.67
N CYS A 142 1.01 -8.23 -2.72
CA CYS A 142 1.55 -9.55 -2.44
C CYS A 142 2.42 -9.50 -1.18
N LEU A 143 2.09 -10.34 -0.20
CA LEU A 143 2.79 -10.45 1.07
C LEU A 143 3.23 -11.90 1.26
N ASP A 144 4.52 -12.11 1.48
CA ASP A 144 5.04 -13.38 1.95
C ASP A 144 5.10 -13.37 3.47
N ILE A 145 4.38 -14.32 4.09
CA ILE A 145 4.29 -14.44 5.54
C ILE A 145 5.19 -15.61 5.98
N GLY A 146 6.28 -15.27 6.65
CA GLY A 146 7.23 -16.22 7.21
C GLY A 146 7.08 -16.39 8.72
N LEU A 147 7.83 -17.36 9.28
CA LEU A 147 8.01 -17.43 10.73
C LEU A 147 8.91 -16.26 11.16
N GLY A 148 8.55 -15.61 12.25
CA GLY A 148 9.36 -14.55 12.88
C GLY A 148 10.42 -15.13 13.81
N GLN A 149 11.23 -14.25 14.42
CA GLN A 149 12.31 -14.64 15.33
C GLN A 149 11.80 -15.21 16.67
N GLN A 150 10.55 -14.93 17.03
CA GLN A 150 9.92 -15.38 18.27
C GLN A 150 8.73 -16.28 17.97
N PRO A 151 8.46 -17.31 18.79
CA PRO A 151 7.27 -18.15 18.65
C PRO A 151 5.98 -17.32 18.60
N GLY A 152 5.14 -17.55 17.59
CA GLY A 152 3.86 -16.85 17.41
C GLY A 152 3.96 -15.47 16.74
N ILE A 153 5.16 -14.95 16.49
CA ILE A 153 5.39 -13.75 15.68
C ILE A 153 5.70 -14.19 14.25
N HIS A 154 5.09 -13.54 13.27
CA HIS A 154 5.36 -13.77 11.85
C HIS A 154 6.25 -12.65 11.31
N SER A 155 7.15 -13.00 10.39
CA SER A 155 7.84 -12.02 9.55
C SER A 155 7.01 -11.76 8.30
N VAL A 156 7.07 -10.55 7.77
CA VAL A 156 6.35 -10.16 6.56
C VAL A 156 7.33 -9.59 5.55
N THR A 157 7.37 -10.19 4.36
CA THR A 157 8.03 -9.59 3.22
C THR A 157 6.98 -9.02 2.29
N VAL A 158 7.01 -7.71 2.05
CA VAL A 158 6.19 -7.08 1.03
C VAL A 158 6.85 -7.33 -0.32
N VAL A 159 6.25 -8.19 -1.13
CA VAL A 159 6.74 -8.49 -2.47
C VAL A 159 6.41 -7.33 -3.41
N CYS A 160 5.14 -6.92 -3.43
CA CYS A 160 4.69 -5.69 -4.08
C CYS A 160 3.48 -5.12 -3.35
N LEU A 161 3.32 -3.79 -3.42
CA LEU A 161 2.22 -3.06 -2.80
C LEU A 161 1.46 -2.28 -3.87
N ASN A 162 0.15 -2.50 -3.94
CA ASN A 162 -0.78 -1.78 -4.82
C ASN A 162 -0.40 -1.83 -6.31
N GLN A 163 0.08 -2.99 -6.79
CA GLN A 163 0.40 -3.23 -8.19
C GLN A 163 -0.84 -3.22 -9.07
N GLY A 164 -0.79 -2.46 -10.15
CA GLY A 164 -1.86 -2.34 -11.14
C GLY A 164 -1.43 -1.35 -12.24
N PRO A 165 -2.34 -0.99 -13.16
CA PRO A 165 -2.06 0.03 -14.15
C PRO A 165 -1.66 1.35 -13.47
N ILE A 166 -0.49 1.90 -13.82
CA ILE A 166 0.10 3.02 -13.09
C ILE A 166 -0.80 4.25 -13.09
N HIS A 167 -1.50 4.53 -14.20
CA HIS A 167 -2.46 5.63 -14.28
C HIS A 167 -3.58 5.52 -13.23
N ASN A 168 -4.00 4.31 -12.84
CA ASN A 168 -5.01 4.11 -11.80
C ASN A 168 -4.46 4.32 -10.39
N ILE A 169 -3.20 3.96 -10.16
CA ILE A 169 -2.51 4.20 -8.88
C ILE A 169 -2.33 5.70 -8.67
N LEU A 170 -1.97 6.42 -9.75
CA LEU A 170 -1.72 7.85 -9.74
C LEU A 170 -3.00 8.70 -9.87
N ALA A 171 -4.14 8.10 -10.24
CA ALA A 171 -5.43 8.78 -10.40
C ALA A 171 -5.93 9.32 -9.05
N GLY A 172 -5.51 10.53 -8.70
CA GLY A 172 -5.86 11.20 -7.44
C GLY A 172 -4.66 11.76 -6.69
N ILE A 173 -3.43 11.48 -7.15
CA ILE A 173 -2.24 12.17 -6.67
C ILE A 173 -2.19 13.54 -7.33
N SER A 174 -2.10 14.59 -6.53
CA SER A 174 -1.84 15.93 -7.04
C SER A 174 -0.35 16.04 -7.40
N THR A 175 -0.05 16.17 -8.69
CA THR A 175 1.32 16.32 -9.20
C THR A 175 1.89 17.72 -9.02
N THR A 176 1.06 18.70 -8.67
CA THR A 176 1.44 20.11 -8.42
C THR A 176 1.76 20.40 -6.95
N THR A 177 1.94 19.36 -6.14
CA THR A 177 2.13 19.48 -4.69
C THR A 177 3.57 19.15 -4.33
N SER A 178 4.25 20.11 -3.70
CA SER A 178 5.57 19.91 -3.10
C SER A 178 5.52 18.71 -2.14
N GLY A 179 6.33 17.67 -2.40
CA GLY A 179 6.41 16.47 -1.55
C GLY A 179 6.05 15.14 -2.21
N LEU A 180 5.70 15.10 -3.50
CA LEU A 180 5.61 13.85 -4.26
C LEU A 180 7.00 13.37 -4.66
N LEU A 181 7.36 12.17 -4.23
CA LEU A 181 8.64 11.50 -4.46
C LEU A 181 8.43 10.19 -5.22
N VAL A 182 9.09 10.06 -6.35
CA VAL A 182 9.03 8.91 -7.24
C VAL A 182 10.38 8.21 -7.16
N LEU A 183 10.40 7.04 -6.53
CA LEU A 183 11.62 6.26 -6.29
C LEU A 183 11.76 5.15 -7.32
N LEU A 184 12.88 5.14 -8.02
CA LEU A 184 13.27 4.06 -8.93
C LEU A 184 14.30 3.17 -8.24
N ALA A 185 13.99 1.90 -8.05
CA ALA A 185 14.97 0.92 -7.60
C ALA A 185 15.93 0.62 -8.75
N ARG A 186 17.22 0.93 -8.56
CA ARG A 186 18.24 0.88 -9.60
C ARG A 186 18.23 -0.47 -10.33
N ALA A 187 18.09 -0.43 -11.64
CA ALA A 187 18.26 -1.57 -12.54
C ALA A 187 19.72 -2.06 -12.56
N ALA A 188 19.95 -3.30 -12.96
CA ALA A 188 21.31 -3.82 -13.10
C ALA A 188 22.06 -3.15 -14.27
N ASP A 189 21.30 -2.76 -15.30
CA ASP A 189 21.79 -2.14 -16.53
C ASP A 189 21.46 -0.64 -16.59
N ALA A 190 22.40 0.17 -17.09
CA ALA A 190 22.23 1.62 -17.19
C ALA A 190 21.18 2.01 -18.24
N ASP A 191 21.13 1.29 -19.36
CA ASP A 191 20.14 1.57 -20.42
C ASP A 191 18.72 1.19 -19.94
N GLU A 192 18.59 0.10 -19.18
CA GLU A 192 17.33 -0.27 -18.52
C GLU A 192 16.86 0.77 -17.50
N GLN A 193 17.80 1.33 -16.74
CA GLN A 193 17.51 2.41 -15.80
C GLN A 193 16.94 3.62 -16.53
N GLU A 194 17.59 4.07 -17.61
CA GLU A 194 17.15 5.21 -18.41
C GLU A 194 15.78 4.99 -19.06
N ARG A 195 15.54 3.80 -19.64
CA ARG A 195 14.22 3.42 -20.18
C ARG A 195 13.12 3.45 -19.12
N THR A 196 13.39 2.91 -17.94
CA THR A 196 12.43 2.89 -16.82
C THR A 196 12.11 4.31 -16.37
N ALA A 197 13.14 5.13 -16.20
CA ALA A 197 13.01 6.54 -15.85
C ALA A 197 12.17 7.31 -16.89
N ALA A 198 12.42 7.11 -18.18
CA ALA A 198 11.66 7.74 -19.26
C ALA A 198 10.19 7.29 -19.29
N ALA A 199 9.93 5.99 -19.11
CA ALA A 199 8.56 5.45 -19.06
C ALA A 199 7.76 6.02 -17.87
N VAL A 200 8.40 6.18 -16.70
CA VAL A 200 7.79 6.81 -15.53
C VAL A 200 7.49 8.27 -15.77
N ALA A 201 8.44 9.03 -16.34
CA ALA A 201 8.23 10.43 -16.67
C ALA A 201 7.05 10.62 -17.65
N GLN A 202 6.99 9.78 -18.69
CA GLN A 202 5.88 9.77 -19.65
C GLN A 202 4.54 9.43 -18.97
N ALA A 203 4.51 8.40 -18.11
CA ALA A 203 3.30 8.00 -17.38
C ALA A 203 2.79 9.08 -16.43
N LEU A 204 3.69 9.93 -15.91
CA LEU A 204 3.37 11.08 -15.07
C LEU A 204 3.03 12.34 -15.88
N GLY A 205 3.10 12.29 -17.21
CA GLY A 205 2.85 13.45 -18.08
C GLY A 205 3.89 14.55 -17.93
N LEU A 206 5.11 14.20 -17.49
CA LEU A 206 6.22 15.15 -17.38
C LEU A 206 6.91 15.30 -18.73
N GLU A 207 7.19 16.54 -19.14
CA GLU A 207 8.14 16.77 -20.23
C GLU A 207 9.50 16.19 -19.83
N GLY A 208 10.20 15.57 -20.77
CA GLY A 208 11.35 14.68 -20.51
C GLY A 208 12.30 15.26 -19.45
N PRO A 209 12.42 14.66 -18.25
CA PRO A 209 13.17 15.26 -17.17
C PRO A 209 14.64 15.42 -17.57
N SER A 210 15.20 16.60 -17.33
CA SER A 210 16.65 16.78 -17.36
C SER A 210 17.23 16.08 -16.13
N TRP A 211 17.59 14.81 -16.30
CA TRP A 211 18.25 14.05 -15.24
C TRP A 211 19.56 14.73 -14.86
N GLN A 212 19.68 15.11 -13.60
CA GLN A 212 20.92 15.62 -13.05
C GLN A 212 21.51 14.52 -12.17
N THR A 213 22.76 14.15 -12.43
CA THR A 213 23.53 13.47 -11.40
C THR A 213 23.73 14.49 -10.28
N PRO A 214 23.30 14.23 -9.03
CA PRO A 214 23.54 15.14 -7.94
C PRO A 214 25.04 15.45 -7.90
N GLN A 215 25.41 16.73 -8.06
CA GLN A 215 26.70 17.15 -7.56
C GLN A 215 26.63 16.94 -6.04
N ALA A 216 27.62 16.26 -5.47
CA ALA A 216 27.68 16.06 -4.03
C ALA A 216 27.58 17.43 -3.34
N SER A 217 26.40 17.79 -2.85
CA SER A 217 26.22 19.01 -2.07
C SER A 217 26.76 18.74 -0.67
N GLU A 218 27.29 19.78 -0.02
CA GLU A 218 27.74 19.66 1.38
C GLU A 218 26.57 19.25 2.31
N ASP A 219 25.32 19.53 1.92
CA ASP A 219 24.08 19.09 2.60
C ASP A 219 23.68 17.64 2.29
N ALA A 220 24.24 17.02 1.24
CA ALA A 220 23.99 15.61 0.88
C ALA A 220 24.83 14.63 1.70
N ALA A 221 25.71 15.11 2.58
CA ALA A 221 26.50 14.28 3.48
C ALA A 221 25.64 13.47 4.48
N ASP A 222 24.41 13.92 4.75
CA ASP A 222 23.43 13.24 5.61
C ASP A 222 22.44 12.35 4.85
N LEU A 223 22.45 12.37 3.51
CA LEU A 223 21.64 11.44 2.72
C LEU A 223 22.40 10.11 2.61
N PRO A 224 21.80 8.97 3.04
CA PRO A 224 22.49 7.68 3.01
C PRO A 224 22.97 7.41 1.58
N GLY A 225 24.23 6.97 1.42
CA GLY A 225 24.98 6.81 0.16
C GLY A 225 24.37 5.86 -0.89
N SER A 226 23.12 6.11 -1.24
CA SER A 226 22.16 5.27 -1.95
C SER A 226 21.42 6.07 -3.04
N ILE A 227 21.50 7.41 -3.04
CA ILE A 227 21.00 8.26 -4.13
C ILE A 227 21.99 8.24 -5.28
N LEU A 228 21.51 7.77 -6.44
CA LEU A 228 22.30 7.54 -7.64
C LEU A 228 22.06 8.64 -8.69
N SER A 229 20.81 9.09 -8.82
CA SER A 229 20.44 10.22 -9.67
C SER A 229 19.15 10.88 -9.17
N LEU A 230 18.97 12.15 -9.54
CA LEU A 230 17.77 12.94 -9.20
C LEU A 230 17.29 13.70 -10.44
N ALA A 231 15.99 13.79 -10.62
CA ALA A 231 15.38 14.80 -11.48
C ALA A 231 14.29 15.52 -10.68
N ALA A 232 14.53 16.80 -10.41
CA ALA A 232 13.51 17.67 -9.86
C ALA A 232 12.79 18.37 -11.01
N THR A 233 11.48 18.56 -10.87
CA THR A 233 10.70 19.46 -11.71
C THR A 233 10.38 20.69 -10.88
N ASP A 234 10.46 21.89 -11.46
CA ASP A 234 10.40 23.16 -10.70
C ASP A 234 9.16 23.28 -9.80
N ASP A 235 8.04 22.62 -10.15
CA ASP A 235 6.78 22.59 -9.40
C ASP A 235 6.10 21.20 -9.37
N GLY A 236 6.86 20.12 -9.58
CA GLY A 236 6.29 18.78 -9.77
C GLY A 236 6.94 17.69 -8.92
N PRO A 237 6.70 16.40 -9.25
CA PRO A 237 7.33 15.30 -8.53
C PRO A 237 8.85 15.34 -8.63
N THR A 238 9.50 14.94 -7.54
CA THR A 238 10.93 14.65 -7.52
C THR A 238 11.13 13.17 -7.85
N LEU A 239 11.89 12.87 -8.89
CA LEU A 239 12.29 11.51 -9.24
C LEU A 239 13.67 11.23 -8.65
N VAL A 240 13.79 10.20 -7.82
CA VAL A 240 15.05 9.76 -7.21
C VAL A 240 15.34 8.33 -7.66
N CYS A 241 16.53 8.08 -8.19
CA CYS A 241 17.04 6.73 -8.36
C CYS A 241 17.81 6.32 -7.10
N LEU A 242 17.39 5.23 -6.48
CA LEU A 242 18.01 4.65 -5.29
C LEU A 242 18.39 3.19 -5.56
N ASP A 243 19.39 2.66 -4.87
CA ASP A 243 19.48 1.20 -4.78
C ASP A 243 18.30 0.60 -4.00
N ALA A 244 18.07 -0.70 -4.15
CA ALA A 244 16.94 -1.37 -3.49
C ALA A 244 17.00 -1.31 -1.95
N GLY A 245 18.19 -1.16 -1.36
CA GLY A 245 18.36 -0.97 0.08
C GLY A 245 17.96 0.43 0.54
N GLY A 246 18.25 1.46 -0.26
CA GLY A 246 17.82 2.84 -0.03
C GLY A 246 16.30 2.99 -0.07
N VAL A 247 15.63 2.37 -1.05
CA VAL A 247 14.16 2.33 -1.12
C VAL A 247 13.58 1.67 0.13
N GLU A 248 14.10 0.50 0.52
CA GLU A 248 13.66 -0.23 1.72
C GLU A 248 13.83 0.61 3.00
N ALA A 249 14.99 1.27 3.17
CA ALA A 249 15.25 2.13 4.33
C ALA A 249 14.27 3.32 4.40
N LEU A 250 13.96 3.97 3.28
CA LEU A 250 12.98 5.05 3.23
C LEU A 250 11.57 4.56 3.56
N LEU A 251 11.16 3.38 3.08
CA LEU A 251 9.86 2.79 3.41
C LEU A 251 9.75 2.48 4.91
N HIS A 252 10.84 1.98 5.53
CA HIS A 252 10.91 1.80 6.98
C HIS A 252 10.75 3.12 7.74
N ALA A 253 11.51 4.15 7.36
CA ALA A 253 11.43 5.47 7.98
C ALA A 253 10.04 6.10 7.84
N CYS A 254 9.44 6.01 6.65
CA CYS A 254 8.11 6.57 6.35
C CYS A 254 7.00 5.86 7.14
N LEU A 255 7.03 4.54 7.22
CA LEU A 255 5.96 3.78 7.85
C LEU A 255 6.21 3.50 9.34
N GLY A 256 7.43 3.74 9.85
CA GLY A 256 7.81 3.36 11.21
C GLY A 256 7.85 1.85 11.43
N THR A 257 8.15 1.08 10.37
CA THR A 257 8.22 -0.39 10.45
C THR A 257 9.61 -0.85 10.86
N ARG A 258 9.70 -2.04 11.47
CA ARG A 258 10.96 -2.57 11.98
C ARG A 258 11.60 -3.57 11.01
N PRO A 259 12.87 -3.39 10.57
CA PRO A 259 13.52 -4.27 9.58
C PRO A 259 13.63 -5.75 9.99
N GLU A 260 13.61 -6.05 11.29
CA GLU A 260 13.62 -7.44 11.79
C GLU A 260 12.28 -8.16 11.61
N ALA A 261 11.17 -7.42 11.47
CA ALA A 261 9.81 -7.95 11.37
C ALA A 261 9.23 -7.79 9.96
N VAL A 262 9.54 -6.68 9.30
CA VAL A 262 9.06 -6.33 7.96
C VAL A 262 10.27 -6.22 7.03
N ARG A 263 10.17 -6.81 5.84
CA ARG A 263 11.14 -6.62 4.76
C ARG A 263 10.42 -6.19 3.51
N TRP A 264 11.14 -5.51 2.62
CA TRP A 264 10.66 -5.19 1.28
C TRP A 264 11.47 -5.99 0.28
N ALA A 265 10.80 -6.69 -0.64
CA ALA A 265 11.51 -7.46 -1.65
C ALA A 265 12.39 -6.51 -2.49
N ARG A 266 13.67 -6.85 -2.64
CA ARG A 266 14.61 -6.04 -3.40
C ARG A 266 14.52 -6.41 -4.87
N GLN A 267 13.71 -5.67 -5.63
CA GLN A 267 13.50 -5.91 -7.06
C GLN A 267 14.05 -4.72 -7.86
N PRO A 268 15.19 -4.89 -8.56
CA PRO A 268 15.71 -3.91 -9.51
C PRO A 268 14.68 -3.55 -10.58
N GLY A 269 14.74 -2.32 -11.11
CA GLY A 269 13.85 -1.89 -12.20
C GLY A 269 12.38 -1.70 -11.78
N THR A 270 12.10 -1.62 -10.48
CA THR A 270 10.75 -1.38 -9.96
C THR A 270 10.57 0.05 -9.47
N LEU A 271 9.30 0.46 -9.44
CA LEU A 271 8.85 1.78 -9.03
C LEU A 271 8.23 1.74 -7.64
N THR A 272 8.58 2.72 -6.81
CA THR A 272 7.90 3.04 -5.55
C THR A 272 7.47 4.50 -5.56
N VAL A 273 6.21 4.78 -5.23
CA VAL A 273 5.68 6.15 -5.23
C VAL A 273 5.31 6.54 -3.81
N LEU A 274 5.96 7.59 -3.31
CA LEU A 274 5.80 8.16 -1.98
C LEU A 274 5.31 9.59 -2.09
N GLN A 275 4.35 9.97 -1.28
CA GLN A 275 3.92 11.36 -1.17
C GLN A 275 3.96 11.79 0.29
N PHE A 276 4.54 12.94 0.55
CA PHE A 276 4.47 13.60 1.84
C PHE A 276 3.35 14.64 1.77
N GLU A 277 2.22 14.35 2.42
CA GLU A 277 1.08 15.25 2.50
C GLU A 277 1.23 16.18 3.71
N ALA A 278 1.13 17.49 3.51
CA ALA A 278 1.13 18.46 4.59
C ALA A 278 -0.11 18.29 5.48
N LYS A 279 0.10 18.20 6.79
CA LYS A 279 -0.95 18.07 7.80
C LYS A 279 -0.62 18.95 9.00
N GLY A 280 -1.03 20.21 8.94
CA GLY A 280 -0.55 21.23 9.89
C GLY A 280 0.95 21.42 9.72
N ASP A 281 1.71 21.39 10.81
CA ASP A 281 3.18 21.51 10.80
C ASP A 281 3.91 20.18 10.52
N ALA A 282 3.18 19.07 10.38
CA ALA A 282 3.76 17.75 10.15
C ALA A 282 3.56 17.29 8.70
N MET A 283 4.52 16.53 8.18
CA MET A 283 4.41 15.85 6.89
C MET A 283 4.01 14.39 7.14
N ARG A 284 2.93 13.95 6.49
CA ARG A 284 2.46 12.57 6.57
C ARG A 284 2.90 11.80 5.33
N PRO A 285 3.67 10.71 5.47
CA PRO A 285 3.99 9.86 4.34
C PRO A 285 2.79 9.00 3.92
N VAL A 286 2.62 8.91 2.62
CA VAL A 286 1.66 8.08 1.90
C VAL A 286 2.42 7.25 0.87
N VAL A 287 2.41 5.93 1.02
CA VAL A 287 3.01 4.99 0.08
C VAL A 287 1.94 4.56 -0.90
N HIS A 288 1.94 5.16 -2.07
CA HIS A 288 0.94 4.90 -3.11
C HIS A 288 1.13 3.53 -3.73
N CYS A 289 2.39 3.14 -3.95
CA CYS A 289 2.76 1.79 -4.36
C CYS A 289 4.22 1.52 -4.05
N ALA A 290 4.60 0.25 -4.02
CA ALA A 290 5.99 -0.18 -3.86
C ALA A 290 6.28 -1.44 -4.66
N ASN A 291 7.51 -1.57 -5.15
CA ASN A 291 7.96 -2.64 -6.03
C ASN A 291 7.01 -2.86 -7.22
N CYS A 292 6.50 -1.78 -7.79
CA CYS A 292 5.62 -1.85 -8.95
C CYS A 292 6.44 -2.04 -10.22
N VAL A 293 6.06 -3.05 -11.00
CA VAL A 293 6.56 -3.24 -12.37
C VAL A 293 5.63 -2.48 -13.31
N LEU A 294 6.21 -1.62 -14.15
CA LEU A 294 5.48 -0.97 -15.22
C LEU A 294 5.18 -2.02 -16.29
N GLN A 295 3.90 -2.35 -16.45
CA GLN A 295 3.46 -3.13 -17.60
C GLN A 295 3.37 -2.16 -18.78
N GLY A 296 4.18 -2.40 -19.82
CA GLY A 296 4.24 -1.59 -21.04
C GLY A 296 2.95 -1.60 -21.85
#